data_AF-A0A7X2XV02-F1
#
_entry.id   AF-A0A7X2XV02-F1
#
_cell.length_a   1.000
_cell.length_b   1.000
_cell.length_c   1.000
_cell.angle_alpha   90.00
_cell.angle_beta   90.00
_cell.angle_gamma   90.00
#
_symmetry.space_group_name_H-M   'P 1'
#
loop_
_entity.id
_entity.type
_entity.pdbx_description
1 polymer ?
#
loop_
_entity_poly.entity_id
_entity_poly.type
_entity_poly.pdbx_seq_one_letter_code
_entity_poly.pdbx_strand_id
1 'polypeptide(L)'
;MQRRDDDWIMKQIHLLAEGLGYLLHSSNPDNDYEIVFPQQDEQMLPHQEELARLIQLNRYGEAAKRLVNLQPTMPEKDFMKLSVWFYSTLNGKSETELEDGHYSKDAIVAGLRKLSDMKDE
;
A
#
# COMPACT_ATOMS: atom_id res chain seq x y z
N MET A 1 -12.34 19.42 15.47
CA MET A 1 -13.21 18.29 15.09
C MET A 1 -12.45 17.18 14.33
N GLN A 2 -11.14 17.31 14.08
CA GLN A 2 -10.31 16.39 13.25
C GLN A 2 -10.15 14.94 13.74
N ARG A 3 -9.92 14.69 15.04
CA ARG A 3 -9.51 13.35 15.52
C ARG A 3 -10.48 12.20 15.22
N ARG A 4 -11.77 12.50 15.06
CA ARG A 4 -12.77 11.47 14.82
C ARG A 4 -12.69 10.95 13.39
N ASP A 5 -12.23 11.81 12.46
CA ASP A 5 -12.05 11.44 11.08
C ASP A 5 -10.81 10.54 10.90
N ASP A 6 -9.71 10.89 11.54
CA ASP A 6 -8.46 10.13 11.55
C ASP A 6 -8.65 8.71 12.09
N ASP A 7 -9.40 8.56 13.19
CA ASP A 7 -9.66 7.27 13.81
C ASP A 7 -10.50 6.33 12.92
N TRP A 8 -11.44 6.85 12.12
CA TRP A 8 -12.20 5.99 11.20
C TRP A 8 -11.37 5.61 9.98
N ILE A 9 -10.57 6.55 9.44
CA ILE A 9 -9.67 6.28 8.31
C ILE A 9 -8.65 5.21 8.71
N MET A 10 -8.03 5.35 9.89
CA MET A 10 -7.07 4.37 10.39
C MET A 10 -7.71 2.99 10.58
N LYS A 11 -8.94 2.91 11.08
CA LYS A 11 -9.67 1.63 11.17
C LYS A 11 -9.94 1.01 9.80
N GLN A 12 -10.34 1.81 8.81
CA GLN A 12 -10.55 1.31 7.45
C GLN A 12 -9.25 0.78 6.85
N ILE A 13 -8.14 1.50 7.03
CA ILE A 13 -6.83 1.05 6.57
C ILE A 13 -6.38 -0.22 7.30
N HIS A 14 -6.62 -0.32 8.61
CA HIS A 14 -6.28 -1.52 9.39
C HIS A 14 -7.07 -2.74 8.91
N LEU A 15 -8.39 -2.62 8.74
CA LEU A 15 -9.24 -3.70 8.23
C LEU A 15 -8.85 -4.14 6.82
N LEU A 16 -8.47 -3.19 5.95
CA LEU A 16 -7.99 -3.48 4.60
C LEU A 16 -6.62 -4.17 4.64
N ALA A 17 -5.70 -3.72 5.50
CA ALA A 17 -4.38 -4.32 5.67
C ALA A 17 -4.46 -5.73 6.27
N GLU A 18 -5.33 -5.96 7.26
CA GLU A 18 -5.59 -7.29 7.84
C GLU A 18 -6.20 -8.23 6.79
N GLY A 19 -7.20 -7.78 6.04
CA GLY A 19 -7.83 -8.56 4.98
C GLY A 19 -6.85 -8.93 3.87
N LEU A 20 -6.01 -7.99 3.44
CA LEU A 20 -4.98 -8.25 2.42
C LEU A 20 -3.84 -9.12 2.96
N GLY A 21 -3.42 -8.93 4.21
CA GLY A 21 -2.39 -9.75 4.87
C GLY A 21 -2.81 -11.21 5.03
N TYR A 22 -4.04 -11.47 5.47
CA TYR A 22 -4.61 -12.81 5.57
C TYR A 22 -4.66 -13.53 4.22
N LEU A 23 -4.99 -12.82 3.13
CA LEU A 23 -5.06 -13.38 1.77
C LEU A 23 -3.68 -13.66 1.15
N LEU A 24 -2.65 -12.91 1.54
CA LEU A 24 -1.27 -13.21 1.15
C LEU A 24 -0.76 -14.46 1.88
N HIS A 25 -1.14 -14.64 3.15
CA HIS A 25 -0.82 -15.83 3.95
C HIS A 25 -1.56 -17.09 3.46
N SER A 26 -2.83 -17.01 3.06
CA SER A 26 -3.59 -18.16 2.54
C SER A 26 -3.08 -18.71 1.20
N SER A 27 -2.21 -17.97 0.50
CA SER A 27 -1.60 -18.36 -0.77
C SER A 27 -0.25 -19.08 -0.62
N ASN A 28 0.27 -19.22 0.61
CA ASN A 28 1.46 -19.99 0.98
C ASN A 28 1.38 -20.34 2.48
N PRO A 29 0.84 -21.52 2.84
CA PRO A 29 0.56 -21.88 4.24
C PRO A 29 1.81 -22.16 5.11
N ASP A 30 3.02 -22.08 4.54
CA ASP A 30 4.29 -22.38 5.21
C ASP A 30 5.04 -21.14 5.72
N ASN A 31 4.39 -19.98 5.75
CA ASN A 31 5.08 -18.75 6.13
C ASN A 31 4.22 -17.88 7.06
N ASP A 32 4.44 -18.10 8.36
CA ASP A 32 4.00 -17.24 9.45
C ASP A 32 4.69 -15.88 9.34
N TYR A 33 4.13 -15.01 8.50
CA TYR A 33 4.50 -13.61 8.50
C TYR A 33 3.56 -12.86 9.44
N GLU A 34 4.04 -12.66 10.67
CA GLU A 34 3.79 -11.41 11.40
C GLU A 34 3.95 -10.24 10.42
N ILE A 35 3.15 -9.17 10.51
CA ILE A 35 3.29 -7.99 9.63
C ILE A 35 4.64 -7.31 9.93
N VAL A 36 5.71 -7.89 9.43
CA VAL A 36 7.08 -7.41 9.51
C VAL A 36 7.27 -6.67 8.19
N PHE A 37 7.30 -5.34 8.26
CA PHE A 37 7.81 -4.53 7.15
C PHE A 37 9.16 -5.11 6.73
N PRO A 38 9.37 -5.51 5.46
CA PRO A 38 10.53 -6.29 5.08
C PRO A 38 11.81 -5.54 5.44
N GLN A 39 12.50 -6.05 6.46
CA GLN A 39 13.87 -5.71 6.78
C GLN A 39 14.72 -6.36 5.69
N GLN A 40 15.08 -5.57 4.66
CA GLN A 40 16.22 -5.66 3.73
C GLN A 40 16.65 -7.00 3.07
N ASP A 41 16.15 -8.16 3.47
CA ASP A 41 16.61 -9.50 3.04
C ASP A 41 15.56 -10.31 2.24
N GLU A 42 14.37 -9.77 2.00
CA GLU A 42 13.45 -10.28 0.97
C GLU A 42 13.79 -9.64 -0.38
N GLN A 43 13.89 -10.45 -1.43
CA GLN A 43 14.10 -9.95 -2.80
C GLN A 43 13.07 -8.86 -3.10
N MET A 44 13.56 -7.65 -3.42
CA MET A 44 12.70 -6.52 -3.75
C MET A 44 11.73 -6.91 -4.87
N LEU A 45 10.45 -6.59 -4.68
CA LEU A 45 9.43 -6.80 -5.72
C LEU A 45 9.82 -6.01 -6.99
N PRO A 46 9.46 -6.49 -8.18
CA PRO A 46 9.62 -5.72 -9.40
C PRO A 46 9.07 -4.30 -9.23
N HIS A 47 9.83 -3.30 -9.67
CA HIS A 47 9.49 -1.87 -9.58
C HIS A 47 9.40 -1.25 -8.17
N GLN A 48 9.62 -2.03 -7.10
CA GLN A 48 9.59 -1.52 -5.72
C GLN A 48 10.63 -0.43 -5.47
N GLU A 49 11.85 -0.56 -6.02
CA GLU A 49 12.91 0.44 -5.86
C GLU A 49 12.52 1.79 -6.50
N GLU A 50 11.90 1.75 -7.67
CA GLU A 50 11.44 2.94 -8.37
C GLU A 50 10.38 3.69 -7.54
N LEU A 51 9.39 2.94 -7.04
CA LEU A 51 8.35 3.51 -6.18
C LEU A 51 8.92 4.02 -4.86
N ALA A 52 9.86 3.29 -4.23
CA ALA A 52 10.53 3.71 -3.01
C ALA A 52 11.27 5.04 -3.20
N ARG A 53 11.95 5.20 -4.35
CA ARG A 53 12.64 6.45 -4.69
C ARG A 53 11.67 7.62 -4.84
N LEU A 54 10.52 7.41 -5.48
CA LEU A 54 9.48 8.44 -5.60
C LEU A 54 8.91 8.81 -4.22
N ILE A 55 8.70 7.83 -3.34
CA ILE A 55 8.25 8.06 -1.95
C ILE A 55 9.30 8.87 -1.17
N GLN A 56 10.59 8.53 -1.27
CA GLN A 56 11.68 9.26 -0.60
C GLN A 56 11.79 10.72 -1.06
N LEU A 57 11.38 11.00 -2.31
CA LEU A 57 11.33 12.35 -2.86
C LEU A 57 10.00 13.08 -2.55
N ASN A 58 9.14 12.52 -1.70
CA ASN A 58 7.79 12.99 -1.39
C ASN A 58 6.87 13.13 -2.62
N ARG A 59 7.18 12.44 -3.73
CA ARG A 59 6.42 12.45 -4.98
C ARG A 59 5.31 11.39 -4.95
N TYR A 60 4.49 11.39 -3.90
CA TYR A 60 3.55 10.30 -3.61
C TYR A 60 2.49 10.14 -4.70
N GLY A 61 1.93 11.24 -5.20
CA GLY A 61 0.95 11.19 -6.30
C GLY A 61 1.52 10.62 -7.59
N GLU A 62 2.80 10.87 -7.86
CA GLU A 62 3.49 10.29 -9.03
C GLU A 62 3.79 8.81 -8.82
N ALA A 63 4.18 8.42 -7.61
CA ALA A 63 4.35 7.03 -7.24
C ALA A 63 3.04 6.24 -7.37
N ALA A 64 1.91 6.81 -6.94
CA ALA A 64 0.60 6.19 -7.09
C ALA A 64 0.19 6.02 -8.56
N LYS A 65 0.39 7.05 -9.40
CA LYS A 65 0.17 6.96 -10.86
C LYS A 65 1.06 5.89 -11.49
N ARG A 66 2.33 5.83 -11.08
CA ARG A 66 3.29 4.82 -11.56
C ARG A 66 2.83 3.42 -11.19
N LEU A 67 2.42 3.19 -9.95
CA LEU A 67 1.88 1.91 -9.49
C LEU A 67 0.71 1.46 -10.37
N VAL A 68 -0.30 2.31 -10.58
CA VAL A 68 -1.46 1.98 -11.42
C VAL A 68 -1.04 1.60 -12.85
N ASN A 69 -0.05 2.29 -13.42
CA ASN A 69 0.45 1.99 -14.76
C ASN A 69 1.19 0.63 -14.85
N LEU A 70 1.61 0.05 -13.72
CA LEU A 70 2.24 -1.27 -13.68
C LEU A 70 1.21 -2.41 -13.70
N GLN A 71 -0.06 -2.13 -13.38
CA GLN A 71 -1.12 -3.13 -13.32
C GLN A 71 -1.19 -4.03 -14.58
N PRO A 72 -1.21 -3.50 -15.82
CA PRO A 72 -1.26 -4.35 -17.01
C PRO A 72 0.08 -4.96 -17.40
N THR A 73 1.19 -4.61 -16.73
CA THR A 73 2.55 -5.00 -17.15
C THR A 73 3.17 -6.10 -16.29
N MET A 74 2.46 -6.58 -15.26
CA MET A 74 2.97 -7.58 -14.34
C MET A 74 1.86 -8.55 -13.89
N PRO A 75 2.22 -9.75 -13.38
CA PRO A 75 1.24 -10.68 -12.84
C PRO A 75 0.43 -10.05 -11.71
N GLU A 76 -0.88 -10.34 -11.67
CA GLU A 76 -1.81 -9.78 -10.68
C GLU A 76 -1.33 -10.02 -9.24
N LYS A 77 -0.82 -11.22 -8.93
CA LYS A 77 -0.27 -11.55 -7.60
C LYS A 77 0.87 -10.61 -7.19
N ASP A 78 1.77 -10.30 -8.11
CA ASP A 78 2.91 -9.42 -7.83
C ASP A 78 2.47 -7.96 -7.76
N PHE A 79 1.51 -7.55 -8.60
CA PHE A 79 0.88 -6.22 -8.54
C PHE A 79 0.18 -5.99 -7.20
N MET A 80 -0.56 -6.99 -6.70
CA MET A 80 -1.24 -6.92 -5.41
C MET A 80 -0.26 -6.81 -4.26
N LYS A 81 0.80 -7.61 -4.24
CA LYS A 81 1.88 -7.49 -3.24
C LYS A 81 2.53 -6.11 -3.26
N LEU A 82 2.87 -5.61 -4.44
CA LEU A 82 3.49 -4.29 -4.61
C LEU A 82 2.56 -3.17 -4.14
N SER A 83 1.26 -3.28 -4.44
CA SER A 83 0.26 -2.30 -4.05
C SER A 83 0.01 -2.28 -2.55
N VAL A 84 -0.05 -3.45 -1.89
CA VAL A 84 -0.15 -3.56 -0.43
C VAL A 84 1.06 -2.92 0.23
N TRP A 85 2.27 -3.25 -0.22
CA TRP A 85 3.50 -2.64 0.29
C TRP A 85 3.48 -1.12 0.12
N PHE A 86 3.08 -0.62 -1.06
CA PHE A 86 3.04 0.81 -1.38
C PHE A 86 2.11 1.58 -0.44
N TYR A 87 0.85 1.17 -0.31
CA TYR A 87 -0.12 1.88 0.53
C TYR A 87 0.17 1.72 2.02
N SER A 88 0.75 0.59 2.45
CA SER A 88 1.21 0.41 3.83
C SER A 88 2.37 1.36 4.16
N THR A 89 3.30 1.54 3.21
CA THR A 89 4.43 2.46 3.35
C THR A 89 3.96 3.91 3.48
N LEU A 90 3.02 4.34 2.63
CA LEU A 90 2.43 5.68 2.75
C LEU A 90 1.57 5.84 4.01
N ASN A 91 0.94 4.77 4.49
CA ASN A 91 0.16 4.85 5.71
C ASN A 91 1.04 5.06 6.96
N GLY A 92 2.29 4.60 6.93
CA GLY A 92 3.26 4.87 8.00
C GLY A 92 3.69 6.35 8.12
N LYS A 93 3.38 7.18 7.11
CA LYS A 93 3.67 8.62 7.11
C LYS A 93 2.66 9.42 7.92
N SER A 94 3.13 10.47 8.58
CA SER A 94 2.25 11.45 9.23
C SER A 94 1.42 12.21 8.20
N GLU A 95 0.31 12.81 8.63
CA GLU A 95 -0.53 13.62 7.75
C GLU A 95 0.24 14.81 7.17
N THR A 96 1.02 15.51 8.02
CA THR A 96 1.88 16.62 7.58
C THR A 96 2.89 16.18 6.51
N GLU A 97 3.54 15.03 6.67
CA GLU A 97 4.47 14.50 5.65
C GLU A 97 3.77 14.20 4.32
N LEU A 98 2.51 13.74 4.35
CA LEU A 98 1.73 13.46 3.15
C LEU A 98 1.28 14.74 2.46
N GLU A 99 0.80 15.71 3.24
CA GLU A 99 0.35 17.02 2.76
C GLU A 99 1.48 17.82 2.10
N ASP A 100 2.70 17.77 2.68
CA ASP A 100 3.91 18.38 2.09
C ASP A 100 4.24 17.80 0.70
N GLY A 101 3.87 16.54 0.46
CA GLY A 101 3.95 15.88 -0.86
C GLY A 101 2.68 16.00 -1.71
N HIS A 102 1.77 16.90 -1.34
CA HIS A 102 0.45 17.09 -1.97
C HIS A 102 -0.38 15.80 -2.08
N TYR A 103 -0.35 14.99 -1.03
CA TYR A 103 -1.06 13.72 -0.92
C TYR A 103 -1.87 13.66 0.37
N SER A 104 -2.74 12.66 0.50
CA SER A 104 -3.63 12.55 1.66
C SER A 104 -3.92 11.11 2.06
N LYS A 105 -4.37 10.92 3.31
CA LYS A 105 -4.86 9.62 3.77
C LYS A 105 -6.11 9.18 2.98
N ASP A 106 -6.97 10.10 2.57
CA ASP A 106 -8.11 9.81 1.70
C ASP A 106 -7.68 9.19 0.36
N ALA A 107 -6.58 9.66 -0.22
CA ALA A 107 -6.04 9.09 -1.46
C ALA A 107 -5.52 7.65 -1.25
N ILE A 108 -4.95 7.35 -0.08
CA ILE A 108 -4.57 5.97 0.30
C ILE A 108 -5.81 5.08 0.40
N VAL A 109 -6.85 5.55 1.09
CA VAL A 109 -8.12 4.79 1.25
C VAL A 109 -8.77 4.54 -0.11
N ALA A 110 -8.85 5.54 -0.97
CA ALA A 110 -9.40 5.40 -2.31
C ALA A 110 -8.61 4.38 -3.15
N GLY A 111 -7.28 4.41 -3.04
CA GLY A 111 -6.39 3.44 -3.70
C GLY A 111 -6.61 2.01 -3.21
N LEU A 112 -6.67 1.81 -1.88
CA LEU A 112 -6.93 0.49 -1.29
C LEU A 112 -8.30 -0.07 -1.65
N ARG A 113 -9.36 0.77 -1.63
CA ARG A 113 -10.71 0.34 -2.06
C ARG A 113 -10.72 -0.17 -3.50
N LYS A 114 -10.05 0.54 -4.40
CA LYS A 114 -9.91 0.11 -5.79
C LYS A 114 -9.22 -1.26 -5.93
N LEU A 115 -8.24 -1.56 -5.07
CA LEU A 115 -7.61 -2.88 -5.05
C LEU A 115 -8.55 -3.98 -4.55
N SER A 116 -9.40 -3.66 -3.57
CA SER A 116 -10.41 -4.61 -3.07
C SER A 116 -11.44 -4.93 -4.15
N ASP A 117 -11.95 -3.91 -4.86
CA ASP A 117 -12.94 -4.10 -5.92
C ASP A 117 -12.40 -4.97 -7.08
N MET A 118 -11.09 -4.89 -7.38
CA MET A 118 -10.45 -5.71 -8.42
C MET A 118 -10.41 -7.21 -8.11
N LYS A 119 -10.62 -7.61 -6.86
CA LYS A 119 -10.64 -9.03 -6.47
C LYS A 119 -12.02 -9.68 -6.58
N ASP A 120 -13.08 -8.89 -6.68
CA ASP A 120 -14.45 -9.38 -6.76
C ASP A 120 -14.93 -9.62 -8.21
N GLU A 121 -14.06 -9.37 -9.21
CA GLU A 121 -14.28 -9.65 -10.65
C GLU A 121 -13.64 -10.96 -11.12
#